data_AF-A0A292PTD0-F1
#
_entry.id   AF-A0A292PTD0-F1
#
_cell.length_a   1.000
_cell.length_b   1.000
_cell.length_c   1.000
_cell.angle_alpha   90.00
_cell.angle_beta   90.00
_cell.angle_gamma   90.00
#
_symmetry.space_group_name_H-M   'P 1'
#
loop_
_entity.id
_entity.type
_entity.pdbx_description
1 polymer ?
#
loop_
_entity_poly.entity_id
_entity_poly.type
_entity_poly.pdbx_seq_one_letter_code
_entity_poly.pdbx_strand_id
1 'polypeptide(L)'
;MAITKSILLALAALSMTLPLSAHHDSFTHHQNHEGQQPLQVHHNTHENDGTLVQEAKRVAIIGAGSAGSSAAHFLRHFHANTANISRINITIYERNSYIGGRSTTVSAHGNPSYPIELGASTFVPMNENLVNAAKEFDLAVSSISSARPKTVRDSVGVFNGEEMVFVQPYAEGEMGKWWSLARLLYHYGPSAPLRANRLTDETARKFLKMYREPLFPFSSLGEAAGSVGLLEATGMTGEQFLMANGVGNGKFVTELMQSATRVNYGQNLGLIHGLETMVCMAAEGAVSVEGGN
;
A
#
# COMPACT_ATOMS: atom_id res chain seq x y z
N MET A 1 -0.19 15.28 -17.79
CA MET A 1 -0.12 15.82 -16.42
C MET A 1 -0.05 14.73 -15.34
N ALA A 2 -0.66 13.55 -15.53
CA ALA A 2 -0.56 12.40 -14.62
C ALA A 2 0.78 11.63 -14.72
N ILE A 3 1.34 11.49 -15.93
CA ILE A 3 2.57 10.73 -16.23
C ILE A 3 3.76 11.14 -15.35
N THR A 4 3.98 12.44 -15.16
CA THR A 4 5.10 12.97 -14.36
C THR A 4 4.93 12.79 -12.86
N LYS A 5 3.70 12.62 -12.36
CA LYS A 5 3.44 12.54 -10.92
C LYS A 5 3.57 11.12 -10.38
N SER A 6 3.05 10.15 -11.12
CA SER A 6 3.03 8.73 -10.76
C SER A 6 4.45 8.12 -10.70
N ILE A 7 5.30 8.43 -11.68
CA ILE A 7 6.67 7.88 -11.81
C ILE A 7 7.65 8.52 -10.81
N LEU A 8 7.55 9.83 -10.55
CA LEU A 8 8.51 10.54 -9.71
C LEU A 8 8.28 10.37 -8.21
N LEU A 9 7.03 10.19 -7.75
CA LEU A 9 6.76 9.96 -6.33
C LEU A 9 7.15 8.55 -5.89
N ALA A 10 7.08 7.56 -6.78
CA ALA A 10 7.46 6.18 -6.53
C ALA A 10 8.93 6.02 -6.11
N LEU A 11 9.79 6.95 -6.55
CA LEU A 11 11.23 6.99 -6.26
C LEU A 11 11.56 7.98 -5.12
N ALA A 12 10.63 8.87 -4.76
CA ALA A 12 10.80 9.92 -3.76
C ALA A 12 10.62 9.44 -2.31
N ALA A 13 10.07 8.24 -2.11
CA ALA A 13 9.98 7.58 -0.82
C ALA A 13 11.28 6.79 -0.57
N LEU A 14 12.28 7.39 0.07
CA LEU A 14 13.52 6.67 0.43
C LEU A 14 14.13 7.06 1.79
N SER A 15 14.72 6.01 2.38
CA SER A 15 15.68 5.91 3.50
C SER A 15 15.04 5.94 4.91
N MET A 16 15.21 4.95 5.81
CA MET A 16 16.13 3.81 5.90
C MET A 16 15.45 2.66 6.67
N THR A 17 15.47 1.43 6.14
CA THR A 17 15.65 0.20 6.93
C THR A 17 15.98 -0.95 5.98
N LEU A 18 17.14 -1.57 6.15
CA LEU A 18 17.44 -2.89 5.60
C LEU A 18 16.49 -3.90 6.25
N PRO A 19 15.69 -4.69 5.50
CA PRO A 19 15.15 -5.90 6.09
C PRO A 19 16.32 -6.87 6.26
N LEU A 20 16.73 -7.13 7.51
CA LEU A 20 17.42 -8.38 7.81
C LEU A 20 16.42 -9.50 7.47
N SER A 21 16.63 -10.15 6.33
CA SER A 21 15.97 -11.43 6.04
C SER A 21 16.52 -12.46 7.01
N ALA A 22 15.84 -12.65 8.14
CA ALA A 22 15.98 -13.88 8.89
C ALA A 22 15.26 -14.97 8.08
N HIS A 23 16.02 -15.70 7.27
CA HIS A 23 15.56 -16.98 6.75
C HIS A 23 15.22 -17.87 7.95
N HIS A 24 13.92 -18.03 8.21
CA HIS A 24 13.42 -19.11 9.04
C HIS A 24 12.65 -20.04 8.12
N ASP A 25 13.33 -21.10 7.67
CA ASP A 25 12.68 -22.21 6.98
C ASP A 25 11.74 -22.90 7.95
N SER A 26 10.47 -22.52 7.90
CA SER A 26 9.38 -23.30 8.47
C SER A 26 8.28 -23.37 7.43
N PHE A 27 8.35 -24.41 6.61
CA PHE A 27 7.24 -24.87 5.79
C PHE A 27 6.11 -25.31 6.72
N THR A 28 5.22 -24.39 7.06
CA THR A 28 3.89 -24.75 7.57
C THR A 28 2.93 -24.79 6.40
N HIS A 29 2.47 -25.99 6.06
CA HIS A 29 1.33 -26.22 5.17
C HIS A 29 0.15 -25.35 5.66
N HIS A 30 -0.15 -24.26 4.97
CA HIS A 30 -1.41 -23.57 5.14
C HIS A 30 -2.51 -24.46 4.56
N GLN A 31 -3.16 -25.25 5.42
CA GLN A 31 -4.50 -25.73 5.11
C GLN A 31 -5.40 -24.50 5.04
N ASN A 32 -5.87 -24.17 3.84
CA ASN A 32 -6.97 -23.23 3.66
C ASN A 32 -8.18 -23.82 4.40
N HIS A 33 -8.49 -23.29 5.58
CA HIS A 33 -9.73 -23.64 6.27
C HIS A 33 -10.90 -23.11 5.44
N GLU A 34 -11.54 -23.98 4.66
CA GLU A 34 -12.82 -23.73 3.97
C GLU A 34 -13.99 -23.41 4.94
N GLY A 35 -13.71 -23.26 6.24
CA GLY A 35 -14.68 -23.03 7.30
C GLY A 35 -14.71 -21.60 7.88
N GLN A 36 -14.07 -20.60 7.26
CA GLN A 36 -14.15 -19.22 7.76
C GLN A 36 -15.55 -18.63 7.48
N GLN A 37 -16.48 -18.93 8.38
CA GLN A 37 -17.83 -18.37 8.39
C GLN A 37 -17.79 -16.97 9.03
N PRO A 38 -18.58 -15.99 8.55
CA PRO A 38 -18.83 -14.75 9.28
C PRO A 38 -19.26 -15.05 10.72
N LEU A 39 -19.03 -14.13 11.67
CA LEU A 39 -19.41 -14.27 13.08
C LEU A 39 -20.93 -14.53 13.23
N GLN A 40 -21.36 -15.80 13.17
CA GLN A 40 -22.77 -16.18 13.23
C GLN A 40 -23.34 -16.01 14.63
N VAL A 41 -24.51 -15.41 14.77
CA VAL A 41 -25.18 -15.29 16.08
C VAL A 41 -25.52 -16.69 16.58
N HIS A 42 -24.79 -17.20 17.59
CA HIS A 42 -25.20 -18.41 18.28
C HIS A 42 -26.43 -18.08 19.13
N HIS A 43 -27.60 -18.56 18.70
CA HIS A 43 -28.77 -18.65 19.57
C HIS A 43 -28.58 -19.88 20.44
N ASN A 44 -28.10 -19.68 21.68
CA ASN A 44 -28.17 -20.75 22.68
C ASN A 44 -29.64 -20.91 23.09
N THR A 45 -30.34 -21.86 22.47
CA THR A 45 -31.63 -22.35 22.97
C THR A 45 -31.37 -23.30 24.13
N HIS A 46 -31.13 -22.75 25.31
CA HIS A 46 -31.43 -23.44 26.55
C HIS A 46 -32.42 -22.57 27.33
N GLU A 47 -33.69 -22.89 27.15
CA GLU A 47 -34.78 -22.47 28.02
C GLU A 47 -34.51 -23.01 29.43
N ASN A 48 -34.14 -22.12 30.35
CA ASN A 48 -34.80 -22.03 31.65
C ASN A 48 -34.43 -20.70 32.32
N ASP A 49 -35.47 -19.94 32.65
CA ASP A 49 -35.45 -18.72 33.48
C ASP A 49 -35.01 -17.39 32.83
N GLY A 50 -35.96 -16.73 32.17
CA GLY A 50 -36.28 -15.31 32.38
C GLY A 50 -35.33 -14.19 31.96
N THR A 51 -34.07 -14.46 31.61
CA THR A 51 -33.15 -13.43 31.06
C THR A 51 -32.26 -14.02 29.98
N LEU A 52 -32.47 -13.60 28.72
CA LEU A 52 -31.54 -13.87 27.62
C LEU A 52 -30.25 -13.08 27.86
N VAL A 53 -29.35 -13.59 28.71
CA VAL A 53 -27.99 -13.07 28.80
C VAL A 53 -27.25 -13.56 27.57
N GLN A 54 -27.28 -12.76 26.51
CA GLN A 54 -26.57 -13.06 25.28
C GLN A 54 -25.06 -13.04 25.58
N GLU A 55 -24.45 -14.22 25.70
CA GLU A 55 -23.05 -14.36 26.09
C GLU A 55 -22.14 -13.60 25.13
N ALA A 56 -21.22 -12.81 25.70
CA ALA A 56 -20.34 -11.97 24.89
C ALA A 56 -19.37 -12.84 24.09
N LYS A 57 -19.36 -12.66 22.77
CA LYS A 57 -18.41 -13.36 21.90
C LYS A 57 -17.00 -12.86 22.15
N ARG A 58 -16.07 -13.77 22.38
CA ARG A 58 -14.65 -13.45 22.61
C ARG A 58 -13.87 -13.55 21.31
N VAL A 59 -13.13 -12.50 20.97
CA VAL A 59 -12.30 -12.41 19.77
C VAL A 59 -10.86 -12.16 20.20
N ALA A 60 -9.95 -13.04 19.78
CA ALA A 60 -8.52 -12.86 19.94
C ALA A 60 -7.94 -12.36 18.61
N ILE A 61 -7.22 -11.24 18.65
CA ILE A 61 -6.47 -10.69 17.52
C ILE A 61 -4.99 -10.82 17.85
N ILE A 62 -4.21 -11.41 16.94
CA ILE A 62 -2.76 -11.61 17.12
C ILE A 62 -2.02 -10.56 16.28
N GLY A 63 -1.34 -9.64 16.96
CA GLY A 63 -0.61 -8.50 16.41
C GLY A 63 -1.38 -7.18 16.54
N ALA A 64 -0.72 -6.15 17.08
CA ALA A 64 -1.25 -4.79 17.22
C ALA A 64 -0.68 -3.83 16.15
N GLY A 65 -0.34 -4.35 14.97
CA GLY A 65 -0.04 -3.56 13.78
C GLY A 65 -1.30 -3.04 13.09
N SER A 66 -1.14 -2.31 11.99
CA SER A 66 -2.25 -1.70 11.23
C SER A 66 -3.40 -2.67 10.88
N ALA A 67 -3.10 -3.92 10.55
CA ALA A 67 -4.12 -4.93 10.27
C ALA A 67 -4.91 -5.36 11.51
N GLY A 68 -4.23 -5.63 12.63
CA GLY A 68 -4.91 -6.07 13.86
C GLY A 68 -5.68 -4.94 14.55
N SER A 69 -5.09 -3.75 14.58
CA SER A 69 -5.75 -2.54 15.11
C SER A 69 -6.97 -2.15 14.28
N SER A 70 -6.88 -2.21 12.94
CA SER A 70 -8.04 -1.93 12.07
C SER A 70 -9.13 -3.00 12.19
N ALA A 71 -8.76 -4.29 12.28
CA ALA A 71 -9.72 -5.35 12.54
C ALA A 71 -10.46 -5.14 13.87
N ALA A 72 -9.74 -4.81 14.96
CA ALA A 72 -10.34 -4.52 16.25
C ALA A 72 -11.31 -3.33 16.19
N HIS A 73 -10.88 -2.25 15.53
CA HIS A 73 -11.67 -1.04 15.35
C HIS A 73 -12.96 -1.33 14.57
N PHE A 74 -12.87 -1.92 13.37
CA PHE A 74 -14.03 -2.18 12.53
C PHE A 74 -14.96 -3.24 13.11
N LEU A 75 -14.43 -4.29 13.75
CA LEU A 75 -15.26 -5.25 14.48
C LEU A 75 -16.08 -4.53 15.54
N ARG A 76 -15.47 -3.65 16.33
CA ARG A 76 -16.19 -2.86 17.34
C ARG A 76 -17.21 -1.91 16.71
N HIS A 77 -16.81 -1.14 15.71
CA HIS A 77 -17.62 -0.14 15.05
C HIS A 77 -18.89 -0.75 14.43
N PHE A 78 -18.75 -1.79 13.61
CA PHE A 78 -19.89 -2.42 12.93
C PHE A 78 -20.78 -3.24 13.88
N HIS A 79 -20.23 -3.85 14.94
CA HIS A 79 -21.06 -4.50 15.97
C HIS A 79 -21.91 -3.50 16.74
N ALA A 80 -21.35 -2.34 17.10
CA ALA A 80 -22.09 -1.31 17.84
C ALA A 80 -23.27 -0.77 17.03
N ASN A 81 -23.16 -0.77 15.70
CA ASN A 81 -24.16 -0.24 14.79
C ASN A 81 -25.20 -1.28 14.32
N THR A 82 -25.10 -2.55 14.76
CA THR A 82 -26.05 -3.60 14.36
C THR A 82 -26.89 -4.06 15.55
N ALA A 83 -28.21 -3.83 15.47
CA ALA A 83 -29.15 -4.28 16.49
C ALA A 83 -29.18 -5.82 16.60
N ASN A 84 -29.39 -6.34 17.81
CA ASN A 84 -29.59 -7.77 18.12
C ASN A 84 -28.36 -8.70 17.98
N ILE A 85 -27.13 -8.17 17.99
CA ILE A 85 -25.91 -9.00 18.04
C ILE A 85 -25.30 -8.99 19.45
N SER A 86 -24.86 -10.17 19.91
CA SER A 86 -24.14 -10.34 21.18
C SER A 86 -22.99 -9.34 21.30
N ARG A 87 -22.76 -8.83 22.52
CA ARG A 87 -21.59 -8.01 22.83
C ARG A 87 -20.31 -8.75 22.41
N ILE A 88 -19.33 -8.05 21.84
CA ILE A 88 -18.01 -8.63 21.58
C ILE A 88 -16.99 -8.17 22.60
N ASN A 89 -16.16 -9.10 23.06
CA ASN A 89 -14.98 -8.85 23.87
C ASN A 89 -13.74 -9.12 23.01
N ILE A 90 -13.00 -8.07 22.68
CA ILE A 90 -11.83 -8.15 21.80
C ILE A 90 -10.58 -8.05 22.68
N THR A 91 -9.66 -9.00 22.52
CA THR A 91 -8.32 -8.97 23.12
C THR A 91 -7.29 -8.98 22.01
N ILE A 92 -6.40 -7.98 21.99
CA ILE A 92 -5.29 -7.90 21.05
C ILE A 92 -4.02 -8.36 21.77
N TYR A 93 -3.35 -9.36 21.22
CA TYR A 93 -2.08 -9.88 21.72
C TYR A 93 -0.95 -9.34 20.86
N GLU A 94 -0.03 -8.60 21.45
CA GLU A 94 1.16 -8.09 20.78
C GLU A 94 2.40 -8.65 21.47
N ARG A 95 3.38 -9.10 20.68
CA ARG A 95 4.61 -9.66 21.21
C ARG A 95 5.58 -8.58 21.69
N ASN A 96 5.49 -7.39 21.12
CA ASN A 96 6.34 -6.26 21.43
C ASN A 96 5.77 -5.41 22.57
N SER A 97 6.61 -4.58 23.17
CA SER A 97 6.19 -3.58 24.17
C SER A 97 5.57 -2.32 23.54
N TYR A 98 5.33 -2.32 22.23
CA TYR A 98 4.80 -1.19 21.46
C TYR A 98 3.85 -1.70 20.37
N ILE A 99 3.01 -0.80 19.86
CA ILE A 99 2.01 -1.07 18.79
C ILE A 99 2.46 -0.45 17.45
N GLY A 100 1.75 -0.74 16.36
CA GLY A 100 2.00 -0.16 15.03
C GLY A 100 2.74 -1.11 14.07
N GLY A 101 3.57 -2.01 14.60
CA GLY A 101 4.22 -3.07 13.83
C GLY A 101 5.16 -2.49 12.77
N ARG A 102 4.82 -2.61 11.48
CA ARG A 102 5.62 -2.06 10.36
C ARG A 102 5.40 -0.56 10.12
N SER A 103 4.41 0.06 10.78
CA SER A 103 4.29 1.51 10.91
C SER A 103 4.82 1.86 12.29
N THR A 104 6.06 2.34 12.35
CA THR A 104 6.70 2.69 13.63
C THR A 104 7.49 3.97 13.44
N THR A 105 7.07 5.00 14.15
CA THR A 105 7.80 6.26 14.26
C THR A 105 8.69 6.23 15.49
N VAL A 106 9.96 6.63 15.33
CA VAL A 106 10.91 6.80 16.44
C VAL A 106 11.42 8.21 16.48
N SER A 107 11.80 8.67 17.67
CA SER A 107 12.43 9.99 17.85
C SER A 107 13.94 9.89 17.61
N ALA A 108 14.45 10.56 16.58
CA ALA A 108 15.89 10.64 16.35
C ALA A 108 16.58 11.25 17.57
N HIS A 109 17.66 10.61 18.04
CA HIS A 109 18.41 11.02 19.23
C HIS A 109 17.56 11.17 20.52
N GLY A 110 16.41 10.50 20.60
CA GLY A 110 15.49 10.61 21.74
C GLY A 110 14.78 11.96 21.83
N ASN A 111 14.78 12.76 20.76
CA ASN A 111 14.12 14.06 20.71
C ASN A 111 12.79 13.97 19.93
N PRO A 112 11.63 14.13 20.59
CA PRO A 112 10.31 14.05 19.95
C PRO A 112 10.07 15.05 18.81
N SER A 113 10.85 16.13 18.73
CA SER A 113 10.78 17.10 17.64
C SER A 113 11.33 16.57 16.30
N TYR A 114 11.97 15.39 16.31
CA TYR A 114 12.52 14.75 15.11
C TYR A 114 11.96 13.32 14.94
N PRO A 115 10.67 13.18 14.59
CA PRO A 115 10.08 11.89 14.29
C PRO A 115 10.67 11.33 12.98
N ILE A 116 11.03 10.05 13.00
CA ILE A 116 11.57 9.30 11.86
C ILE A 116 10.78 8.01 11.71
N GLU A 117 10.30 7.76 10.50
CA GLU A 117 9.61 6.52 10.16
C GLU A 117 10.60 5.38 9.91
N LEU A 118 10.38 4.25 10.57
CA LEU A 118 11.10 3.00 10.30
C LEU A 118 10.39 2.13 9.24
N GLY A 119 9.20 2.54 8.80
CA GLY A 119 8.41 1.84 7.79
C GLY A 119 7.10 2.58 7.53
N ALA A 120 6.36 2.17 6.50
CA ALA A 120 5.07 2.75 6.13
C ALA A 120 5.06 4.28 6.09
N SER A 121 6.14 4.90 5.59
CA SER A 121 6.38 6.35 5.75
C SER A 121 5.40 7.25 4.99
N THR A 122 4.59 6.67 4.09
CA THR A 122 3.69 7.42 3.21
C THR A 122 2.48 6.59 2.81
N PHE A 123 1.36 7.23 2.50
CA PHE A 123 0.23 6.64 1.80
C PHE A 123 -0.33 7.58 0.73
N VAL A 124 -1.07 7.03 -0.24
CA VAL A 124 -1.62 7.80 -1.37
C VAL A 124 -3.13 8.01 -1.23
N PRO A 125 -3.71 9.08 -1.84
CA PRO A 125 -5.15 9.36 -1.79
C PRO A 125 -6.03 8.23 -2.30
N MET A 126 -5.49 7.39 -3.19
CA MET A 126 -6.18 6.21 -3.72
C MET A 126 -6.42 5.12 -2.66
N ASN A 127 -5.67 5.15 -1.54
CA ASN A 127 -5.91 4.29 -0.39
C ASN A 127 -7.01 4.91 0.49
N GLU A 128 -8.27 4.69 0.09
CA GLU A 128 -9.43 5.24 0.80
C GLU A 128 -9.49 4.79 2.26
N ASN A 129 -9.03 3.59 2.60
CA ASN A 129 -9.02 3.09 3.98
C ASN A 129 -8.10 3.93 4.88
N LEU A 130 -6.86 4.20 4.45
CA LEU A 130 -5.93 5.02 5.24
C LEU A 130 -6.36 6.50 5.28
N VAL A 131 -6.84 7.03 4.15
CA VAL A 131 -7.32 8.42 4.07
C VAL A 131 -8.52 8.64 4.98
N ASN A 132 -9.47 7.70 4.99
CA ASN A 132 -10.66 7.81 5.84
C ASN A 132 -10.31 7.59 7.31
N ALA A 133 -9.40 6.67 7.64
CA ALA A 133 -8.90 6.51 9.00
C ALA A 133 -8.22 7.78 9.52
N ALA A 134 -7.36 8.42 8.72
CA ALA A 134 -6.73 9.69 9.11
C ALA A 134 -7.77 10.77 9.42
N LYS A 135 -8.84 10.86 8.62
CA LYS A 135 -9.94 11.81 8.87
C LYS A 135 -10.77 11.45 10.10
N GLU A 136 -11.11 10.17 10.28
CA GLU A 136 -11.91 9.70 11.40
C GLU A 136 -11.22 9.93 12.75
N PHE A 137 -9.89 9.80 12.78
CA PHE A 137 -9.08 10.01 13.98
C PHE A 137 -8.50 11.43 14.09
N ASP A 138 -8.97 12.38 13.27
CA ASP A 138 -8.54 13.78 13.26
C ASP A 138 -7.01 13.96 13.15
N LEU A 139 -6.38 13.13 12.33
CA LEU A 139 -4.94 13.16 12.07
C LEU A 139 -4.63 14.14 10.93
N ALA A 140 -3.83 15.16 11.24
CA ALA A 140 -3.33 16.10 10.24
C ALA A 140 -2.40 15.38 9.26
N VAL A 141 -2.60 15.60 7.96
CA VAL A 141 -1.77 15.01 6.90
C VAL A 141 -1.05 16.10 6.12
N SER A 142 0.23 15.88 5.85
CA SER A 142 1.06 16.78 5.08
C SER A 142 1.54 16.12 3.79
N SER A 143 1.74 16.93 2.74
CA SER A 143 2.39 16.42 1.55
C SER A 143 3.87 16.17 1.84
N ILE A 144 4.41 15.07 1.32
CA ILE A 144 5.86 14.82 1.38
C ILE A 144 6.64 15.97 0.72
N SER A 145 6.04 16.64 -0.26
CA SER A 145 6.67 17.79 -0.92
C SER A 145 6.84 19.01 0.00
N SER A 146 5.96 19.20 0.99
CA SER A 146 6.07 20.28 1.97
C SER A 146 7.10 20.02 3.07
N ALA A 147 7.44 18.75 3.33
CA ALA A 147 8.45 18.36 4.33
C ALA A 147 9.90 18.42 3.80
N ARG A 148 10.11 18.58 2.48
CA ARG A 148 11.45 18.62 1.90
C ARG A 148 12.15 19.96 2.16
N PRO A 149 13.45 19.96 2.55
CA PRO A 149 14.25 21.18 2.57
C PRO A 149 14.25 21.82 1.19
N LYS A 150 13.86 23.10 1.11
CA LYS A 150 13.85 23.88 -0.15
C LYS A 150 15.23 24.04 -0.81
N THR A 151 16.28 23.53 -0.18
CA THR A 151 17.67 23.53 -0.66
C THR A 151 17.96 22.37 -1.63
N VAL A 152 17.12 21.33 -1.68
CA VAL A 152 17.31 20.19 -2.61
C VAL A 152 16.71 20.53 -3.97
N ARG A 153 17.58 20.71 -4.98
CA ARG A 153 17.19 21.10 -6.34
C ARG A 153 16.91 19.92 -7.28
N ASP A 154 17.30 18.70 -6.91
CA ASP A 154 17.05 17.50 -7.71
C ASP A 154 15.92 16.65 -7.09
N SER A 155 14.98 16.23 -7.93
CA SER A 155 13.78 15.51 -7.48
C SER A 155 13.98 14.00 -7.46
N VAL A 156 14.68 13.46 -8.46
CA VAL A 156 14.91 12.02 -8.69
C VAL A 156 16.25 11.85 -9.41
N GLY A 157 17.02 10.84 -9.03
CA GLY A 157 18.19 10.39 -9.76
C GLY A 157 18.32 8.87 -9.72
N VAL A 158 18.84 8.27 -10.79
CA VAL A 158 19.15 6.84 -10.88
C VAL A 158 20.66 6.69 -11.05
N PHE A 159 21.29 5.94 -10.15
CA PHE A 159 22.71 5.63 -10.14
C PHE A 159 22.91 4.15 -10.46
N ASN A 160 23.74 3.83 -11.46
CA ASN A 160 23.97 2.44 -11.87
C ASN A 160 25.16 1.77 -11.14
N GLY A 161 25.83 2.46 -10.23
CA GLY A 161 27.05 2.01 -9.56
C GLY A 161 28.31 2.74 -10.02
N GLU A 162 28.28 3.38 -11.19
CA GLU A 162 29.41 4.11 -11.78
C GLU A 162 29.05 5.58 -12.05
N GLU A 163 27.87 5.84 -12.61
CA GLU A 163 27.40 7.17 -12.95
C GLU A 163 25.89 7.36 -12.76
N MET A 164 25.45 8.62 -12.76
CA MET A 164 24.03 8.98 -12.75
C MET A 164 23.46 8.81 -14.17
N VAL A 165 22.78 7.69 -14.43
CA VAL A 165 22.17 7.41 -15.75
C VAL A 165 20.95 8.29 -16.02
N PHE A 166 20.28 8.76 -14.97
CA PHE A 166 19.17 9.69 -15.06
C PHE A 166 19.16 10.65 -13.88
N VAL A 167 18.92 11.92 -14.16
CA VAL A 167 18.72 12.97 -13.13
C VAL A 167 17.60 13.88 -13.59
N GLN A 168 16.64 14.11 -12.70
CA GLN A 168 15.52 14.99 -12.93
C GLN A 168 15.51 16.11 -11.89
N PRO A 169 15.81 17.37 -12.28
CA PRO A 169 15.71 18.50 -11.38
C PRO A 169 14.27 18.67 -10.89
N TYR A 170 14.13 19.12 -9.64
CA TYR A 170 12.88 19.58 -9.07
C TYR A 170 12.45 20.84 -9.81
N ALA A 171 11.25 20.78 -10.38
CA ALA A 171 10.73 21.84 -11.23
C ALA A 171 9.36 22.24 -10.69
N GLU A 172 9.30 23.42 -10.06
CA GLU A 172 8.08 23.97 -9.49
C GLU A 172 7.14 24.51 -10.56
N GLY A 173 5.84 24.50 -10.25
CA GLY A 173 4.80 25.02 -11.13
C GLY A 173 4.51 24.14 -12.35
N GLU A 174 3.50 24.54 -13.12
CA GLU A 174 3.06 23.78 -14.30
C GLU A 174 4.16 23.71 -15.36
N MET A 175 4.86 24.81 -15.63
CA MET A 175 5.93 24.85 -16.63
C MET A 175 7.09 23.91 -16.28
N GLY A 176 7.45 23.83 -14.99
CA GLY A 176 8.45 22.89 -14.50
C GLY A 176 8.06 21.44 -14.75
N LYS A 177 6.80 21.09 -14.46
CA LYS A 177 6.28 19.73 -14.70
C LYS A 177 6.31 19.34 -16.17
N TRP A 178 5.96 20.25 -17.07
CA TRP A 178 6.05 20.02 -18.52
C TRP A 178 7.48 19.77 -18.97
N TRP A 179 8.43 20.55 -18.44
CA TRP A 179 9.85 20.36 -18.74
C TRP A 179 10.39 19.02 -18.24
N SER A 180 10.02 18.61 -17.02
CA SER A 180 10.38 17.30 -16.48
C SER A 180 9.83 16.15 -17.33
N LEU A 181 8.59 16.27 -17.80
CA LEU A 181 8.01 15.28 -18.70
C LEU A 181 8.76 15.23 -20.04
N ALA A 182 9.03 16.39 -20.64
CA ALA A 182 9.74 16.48 -21.90
C ALA A 182 11.13 15.84 -21.80
N ARG A 183 11.87 16.10 -20.71
CA ARG A 183 13.18 15.50 -20.46
C ARG A 183 13.11 13.98 -20.31
N LEU A 184 12.15 13.47 -19.54
CA LEU A 184 11.92 12.03 -19.38
C LEU A 184 11.65 11.35 -20.73
N LEU A 185 10.72 11.91 -21.52
CA LEU A 185 10.35 11.37 -22.83
C LEU A 185 11.48 11.49 -23.86
N TYR A 186 12.28 12.54 -23.78
CA TYR A 186 13.46 12.71 -24.63
C TYR A 186 14.54 11.67 -24.30
N HIS A 187 14.83 11.46 -23.01
CA HIS A 187 15.88 10.55 -22.56
C HIS A 187 15.53 9.07 -22.82
N TYR A 188 14.29 8.67 -22.53
CA TYR A 188 13.87 7.27 -22.60
C TYR A 188 13.10 6.90 -23.88
N GLY A 189 12.81 7.88 -24.72
CA GLY A 189 11.83 7.74 -25.79
C GLY A 189 10.40 7.76 -25.24
N PRO A 190 9.40 8.21 -26.03
CA PRO A 190 8.06 8.42 -25.53
C PRO A 190 7.23 7.14 -25.35
N SER A 191 7.58 6.04 -26.03
CA SER A 191 6.70 4.86 -26.08
C SER A 191 6.54 4.16 -24.72
N ALA A 192 7.66 3.81 -24.07
CA ALA A 192 7.64 3.06 -22.82
C ALA A 192 7.05 3.89 -21.64
N PRO A 193 7.45 5.15 -21.39
CA PRO A 193 6.87 5.94 -20.29
C PRO A 193 5.37 6.20 -20.46
N LEU A 194 4.92 6.51 -21.69
CA LEU A 194 3.49 6.77 -21.94
C LEU A 194 2.64 5.51 -21.81
N ARG A 195 3.14 4.37 -22.29
CA ARG A 195 2.43 3.08 -22.14
C ARG A 195 2.41 2.61 -20.71
N ALA A 196 3.53 2.73 -19.99
CA ALA A 196 3.60 2.38 -18.57
C ALA A 196 2.59 3.19 -17.76
N ASN A 197 2.54 4.51 -17.93
CA ASN A 197 1.55 5.32 -17.21
C ASN A 197 0.09 4.94 -17.52
N ARG A 198 -0.24 4.71 -18.81
CA ARG A 198 -1.59 4.24 -19.19
C ARG A 198 -1.92 2.90 -18.56
N LEU A 199 -0.97 1.96 -18.57
CA LEU A 199 -1.12 0.62 -18.00
C LEU A 199 -1.29 0.68 -16.47
N THR A 200 -0.54 1.55 -15.80
CA THR A 200 -0.69 1.83 -14.36
C THR A 200 -2.09 2.33 -14.04
N ASP A 201 -2.55 3.37 -14.74
CA ASP A 201 -3.87 3.95 -14.51
C ASP A 201 -5.00 2.94 -14.79
N GLU A 202 -4.87 2.13 -15.85
CA GLU A 202 -5.82 1.08 -16.18
C GLU A 202 -5.86 0.00 -15.10
N THR A 203 -4.69 -0.48 -14.67
CA THR A 203 -4.58 -1.52 -13.65
C THR A 203 -5.14 -1.05 -12.31
N ALA A 204 -4.83 0.19 -11.91
CA ALA A 204 -5.37 0.82 -10.71
C ALA A 204 -6.91 0.94 -10.77
N ARG A 205 -7.48 1.36 -11.91
CA ARG A 205 -8.94 1.41 -12.09
C ARG A 205 -9.59 0.02 -11.99
N LYS A 206 -8.98 -1.01 -12.58
CA LYS A 206 -9.46 -2.40 -12.47
C LYS A 206 -9.44 -2.86 -11.00
N PHE A 207 -8.35 -2.58 -10.28
CA PHE A 207 -8.23 -2.90 -8.86
C PHE A 207 -9.31 -2.22 -8.02
N LEU A 208 -9.51 -0.91 -8.17
CA LEU A 208 -10.55 -0.17 -7.43
C LEU A 208 -11.97 -0.66 -7.74
N LYS A 209 -12.23 -1.14 -8.96
CA LYS A 209 -13.54 -1.68 -9.35
C LYS A 209 -13.94 -2.90 -8.51
N MET A 210 -12.97 -3.67 -7.99
CA MET A 210 -13.25 -4.81 -7.09
C MET A 210 -13.94 -4.39 -5.78
N TYR A 211 -13.76 -3.13 -5.36
CA TYR A 211 -14.32 -2.57 -4.13
C TYR A 211 -15.61 -1.76 -4.37
N ARG A 212 -16.21 -1.88 -5.55
CA ARG A 212 -17.46 -1.20 -5.92
C ARG A 212 -18.55 -2.22 -6.24
N GLU A 213 -19.80 -1.82 -6.01
CA GLU A 213 -20.97 -2.58 -6.46
C GLU A 213 -20.92 -2.82 -7.98
N PRO A 214 -21.34 -3.99 -8.48
CA PRO A 214 -21.92 -5.13 -7.76
C PRO A 214 -20.89 -6.15 -7.24
N LEU A 215 -19.59 -5.87 -7.35
CA LEU A 215 -18.53 -6.85 -7.02
C LEU A 215 -18.23 -6.91 -5.53
N PHE A 216 -18.36 -5.79 -4.83
CA PHE A 216 -18.11 -5.71 -3.39
C PHE A 216 -19.43 -5.69 -2.61
N PRO A 217 -19.57 -6.48 -1.52
CA PRO A 217 -18.57 -7.40 -0.97
C PRO A 217 -18.41 -8.67 -1.81
N PHE A 218 -17.17 -9.04 -2.14
CA PHE A 218 -16.90 -10.27 -2.90
C PHE A 218 -16.87 -11.50 -1.99
N SER A 219 -17.47 -12.60 -2.43
CA SER A 219 -17.40 -13.91 -1.78
C SER A 219 -16.08 -14.63 -2.07
N SER A 220 -15.49 -14.38 -3.25
CA SER A 220 -14.22 -14.93 -3.69
C SER A 220 -13.35 -13.83 -4.28
N LEU A 221 -12.18 -13.61 -3.65
CA LEU A 221 -11.20 -12.63 -4.14
C LEU A 221 -10.71 -12.98 -5.55
N GLY A 222 -10.51 -14.27 -5.83
CA GLY A 222 -10.07 -14.75 -7.13
C GLY A 222 -11.10 -14.49 -8.24
N GLU A 223 -12.39 -14.72 -7.95
CA GLU A 223 -13.47 -14.41 -8.90
C GLU A 223 -13.62 -12.91 -9.12
N ALA A 224 -13.52 -12.09 -8.06
CA ALA A 224 -13.55 -10.64 -8.19
C ALA A 224 -12.38 -10.11 -9.03
N ALA A 225 -11.16 -10.60 -8.79
CA ALA A 225 -9.97 -10.25 -9.58
C ALA A 225 -10.11 -10.72 -11.04
N GLY A 226 -10.67 -11.90 -11.27
CA GLY A 226 -11.05 -12.42 -12.59
C GLY A 226 -12.03 -11.52 -13.32
N SER A 227 -13.10 -11.11 -12.64
CA SER A 227 -14.19 -10.30 -13.19
C SER A 227 -13.73 -8.90 -13.63
N VAL A 228 -12.67 -8.37 -13.01
CA VAL A 228 -12.07 -7.08 -13.42
C VAL A 228 -10.87 -7.24 -14.36
N GLY A 229 -10.50 -8.47 -14.74
CA GLY A 229 -9.40 -8.74 -15.66
C GLY A 229 -8.01 -8.49 -15.06
N LEU A 230 -7.80 -8.83 -13.79
CA LEU A 230 -6.50 -8.70 -13.11
C LEU A 230 -5.68 -10.00 -13.05
N LEU A 231 -6.21 -11.12 -13.52
CA LEU A 231 -5.52 -12.42 -13.43
C LEU A 231 -4.17 -12.44 -14.16
N GLU A 232 -4.06 -11.77 -15.31
CA GLU A 232 -2.77 -11.66 -16.01
C GLU A 232 -1.77 -10.82 -15.20
N ALA A 233 -2.24 -9.71 -14.61
CA ALA A 233 -1.40 -8.83 -13.80
C ALA A 233 -0.91 -9.52 -12.51
N THR A 234 -1.69 -10.43 -11.94
CA THR A 234 -1.27 -11.18 -10.74
C THR A 234 -0.56 -12.50 -11.07
N GLY A 235 -0.78 -13.05 -12.26
CA GLY A 235 -0.20 -14.33 -12.71
C GLY A 235 1.11 -14.21 -13.48
N MET A 236 1.46 -13.03 -13.99
CA MET A 236 2.72 -12.76 -14.68
C MET A 236 3.71 -12.01 -13.79
N THR A 237 5.01 -12.22 -14.03
CA THR A 237 6.03 -11.33 -13.47
C THR A 237 5.87 -9.91 -14.04
N GLY A 238 6.41 -8.91 -13.36
CA GLY A 238 6.42 -7.52 -13.79
C GLY A 238 7.01 -7.36 -15.17
N GLU A 239 8.14 -8.02 -15.44
CA GLU A 239 8.78 -8.03 -16.75
C GLU A 239 7.88 -8.62 -17.84
N GLN A 240 7.27 -9.78 -17.60
CA GLN A 240 6.35 -10.43 -18.54
C GLN A 240 5.14 -9.54 -18.82
N PHE A 241 4.56 -8.96 -17.76
CA PHE A 241 3.38 -8.10 -17.85
C PHE A 241 3.67 -6.81 -18.65
N LEU A 242 4.84 -6.20 -18.44
CA LEU A 242 5.28 -5.01 -19.18
C LEU A 242 5.53 -5.32 -20.67
N MET A 243 6.14 -6.48 -20.97
CA MET A 243 6.36 -6.94 -22.33
C MET A 243 5.03 -7.21 -23.05
N ALA A 244 4.12 -7.96 -22.42
CA ALA A 244 2.82 -8.30 -22.97
C ALA A 244 1.96 -7.07 -23.30
N ASN A 245 2.11 -5.99 -22.52
CA ASN A 245 1.38 -4.73 -22.69
C ASN A 245 2.15 -3.68 -23.53
N GLY A 246 3.23 -4.08 -24.21
CA GLY A 246 3.95 -3.24 -25.16
C GLY A 246 4.77 -2.09 -24.55
N VAL A 247 5.01 -2.12 -23.22
CA VAL A 247 5.96 -1.23 -22.55
C VAL A 247 7.39 -1.62 -22.92
N GLY A 248 7.65 -2.92 -23.05
CA GLY A 248 8.94 -3.48 -23.43
C GLY A 248 9.86 -3.73 -22.22
N ASN A 249 11.15 -3.90 -22.48
CA ASN A 249 12.20 -4.15 -21.50
C ASN A 249 13.41 -3.18 -21.67
N GLY A 250 13.15 -2.00 -22.24
CA GLY A 250 14.19 -1.01 -22.54
C GLY A 250 14.72 -0.26 -21.31
N LYS A 251 15.53 0.78 -21.56
CA LYS A 251 16.18 1.60 -20.51
C LYS A 251 15.21 2.15 -19.47
N PHE A 252 14.04 2.64 -19.88
CA PHE A 252 13.03 3.13 -18.94
C PHE A 252 12.61 2.07 -17.91
N VAL A 253 12.45 0.83 -18.36
CA VAL A 253 12.02 -0.28 -17.52
C VAL A 253 13.16 -0.71 -16.59
N THR A 254 14.37 -0.86 -17.14
CA THR A 254 15.54 -1.35 -16.40
C THR A 254 16.16 -0.32 -15.45
N GLU A 255 16.12 0.97 -15.78
CA GLU A 255 16.70 2.02 -14.94
C GLU A 255 15.67 2.60 -13.96
N LEU A 256 14.42 2.80 -14.38
CA LEU A 256 13.43 3.52 -13.58
C LEU A 256 12.42 2.61 -12.90
N MET A 257 11.72 1.75 -13.66
CA MET A 257 10.69 0.87 -13.08
C MET A 257 11.30 -0.23 -12.21
N GLN A 258 12.46 -0.76 -12.60
CA GLN A 258 13.20 -1.74 -11.81
C GLN A 258 13.70 -1.14 -10.50
N SER A 259 14.17 0.11 -10.53
CA SER A 259 14.57 0.83 -9.32
C SER A 259 13.37 1.08 -8.41
N ALA A 260 12.23 1.51 -8.96
CA ALA A 260 11.02 1.74 -8.18
C ALA A 260 10.52 0.46 -7.49
N THR A 261 10.51 -0.68 -8.19
CA THR A 261 10.10 -1.98 -7.62
C THR A 261 11.03 -2.47 -6.52
N ARG A 262 12.34 -2.28 -6.67
CA ARG A 262 13.31 -2.56 -5.60
C ARG A 262 13.10 -1.68 -4.38
N VAL A 263 12.82 -0.39 -4.59
CA VAL A 263 12.62 0.56 -3.50
C VAL A 263 11.38 0.22 -2.68
N ASN A 264 10.27 -0.11 -3.33
CA ASN A 264 8.99 -0.30 -2.62
C ASN A 264 8.80 -1.74 -2.11
N TYR A 265 9.33 -2.74 -2.82
CA TYR A 265 9.06 -4.15 -2.54
C TYR A 265 10.32 -5.02 -2.38
N GLY A 266 11.51 -4.47 -2.59
CA GLY A 266 12.76 -5.24 -2.52
C GLY A 266 12.88 -6.31 -3.61
N GLN A 267 12.05 -6.25 -4.65
CA GLN A 267 11.96 -7.30 -5.67
C GLN A 267 12.30 -6.78 -7.07
N ASN A 268 12.88 -7.68 -7.87
CA ASN A 268 13.17 -7.41 -9.27
C ASN A 268 11.93 -7.56 -10.15
N LEU A 269 11.93 -6.96 -11.35
CA LEU A 269 10.80 -7.07 -12.29
C LEU A 269 10.55 -8.51 -12.75
N GLY A 270 11.60 -9.32 -12.80
CA GLY A 270 11.49 -10.75 -13.08
C GLY A 270 10.93 -11.59 -11.92
N LEU A 271 10.66 -10.99 -10.75
CA LEU A 271 10.18 -11.69 -9.54
C LEU A 271 8.85 -11.15 -9.04
N ILE A 272 8.72 -9.82 -8.93
CA ILE A 272 7.48 -9.15 -8.53
C ILE A 272 6.40 -9.39 -9.58
N HIS A 273 5.13 -9.44 -9.20
CA HIS A 273 4.06 -9.62 -10.18
C HIS A 273 3.65 -8.29 -10.87
N GLY A 274 2.96 -8.38 -12.00
CA GLY A 274 2.54 -7.23 -12.80
C GLY A 274 1.70 -6.20 -12.06
N LEU A 275 0.74 -6.63 -11.23
CA LEU A 275 -0.12 -5.73 -10.45
C LEU A 275 0.70 -4.90 -9.45
N GLU A 276 1.61 -5.50 -8.68
CA GLU A 276 2.49 -4.75 -7.76
C GLU A 276 3.46 -3.85 -8.52
N THR A 277 3.95 -4.30 -9.68
CA THR A 277 4.73 -3.43 -10.59
C THR A 277 3.97 -2.17 -10.95
N MET A 278 2.66 -2.27 -11.23
CA MET A 278 1.83 -1.12 -11.55
C MET A 278 1.52 -0.27 -10.32
N VAL A 279 1.23 -0.87 -9.18
CA VAL A 279 1.01 -0.16 -7.91
C VAL A 279 2.24 0.65 -7.52
N CYS A 280 3.45 0.09 -7.74
CA CYS A 280 4.71 0.80 -7.59
C CYS A 280 4.75 2.13 -8.32
N MET A 281 4.22 2.15 -9.54
CA MET A 281 4.19 3.34 -10.37
C MET A 281 3.02 4.27 -10.03
N ALA A 282 2.07 3.86 -9.19
CA ALA A 282 0.84 4.61 -8.86
C ALA A 282 1.01 5.46 -7.58
N ALA A 283 2.17 6.09 -7.39
CA ALA A 283 2.48 6.80 -6.15
C ALA A 283 1.97 8.26 -6.09
N GLU A 284 1.13 8.71 -7.03
CA GLU A 284 0.72 10.12 -7.10
C GLU A 284 0.03 10.61 -5.82
N GLY A 285 0.45 11.78 -5.35
CA GLY A 285 -0.20 12.48 -4.24
C GLY A 285 0.13 11.96 -2.86
N ALA A 286 1.21 11.19 -2.68
CA ALA A 286 1.54 10.62 -1.38
C ALA A 286 1.70 11.68 -0.26
N VAL A 287 1.18 11.31 0.89
CA VAL A 287 1.07 12.09 2.12
C VAL A 287 1.57 11.27 3.31
N SER A 288 1.82 11.94 4.43
CA SER A 288 2.12 11.34 5.72
C SER A 288 1.37 12.09 6.83
N VAL A 289 1.11 11.43 7.95
CA VAL A 289 0.56 12.04 9.16
C VAL A 289 1.63 12.94 9.79
N GLU A 290 1.22 14.12 10.25
CA GLU A 290 2.09 15.04 10.97
C GLU A 290 2.49 14.45 12.33
N GLY A 291 3.78 14.38 12.62
CA GLY A 291 4.31 13.80 13.86
C GLY A 291 4.58 12.29 13.80
N GLY A 292 4.08 11.60 12.77
CA GLY A 292 4.34 10.18 12.51
C GLY A 292 3.09 9.38 12.15
N ASN A 293 3.26 8.32 11.35
CA ASN A 293 2.19 7.44 10.83
C ASN A 293 1.76 6.32 11.78
#